data_AF-A0A0A1MUT8-F1
#
_entry.id   AF-A0A0A1MUT8-F1
#
_cell.length_a   1.000
_cell.length_b   1.000
_cell.length_c   1.000
_cell.angle_alpha   90.00
_cell.angle_beta   90.00
_cell.angle_gamma   90.00
#
_symmetry.space_group_name_H-M   'P 1'
#
loop_
_entity.id
_entity.type
_entity.pdbx_description
1 polymer ?
#
loop_
_entity_poly.entity_id
_entity_poly.type
_entity_poly.pdbx_seq_one_letter_code
_entity_poly.pdbx_strand_id
1 'polypeptide(L)'
;MEESISILKWKAFVENKQRKKLLVKVIWNDTDKLTLLIPPNMKVNAFIKDEKEGFLFYDIEGKSISGPIPSILPSSALEDGQILLKAISDGTVTAYGEKINKNEMNALH
;
A
#
# COMPACT_ATOMS: atom_id res chain seq x y z
N MET A 1 -4.54 -7.88 -22.19
CA MET A 1 -4.75 -8.15 -20.75
C MET A 1 -4.35 -6.86 -20.06
N GLU A 2 -5.20 -6.24 -19.25
CA GLU A 2 -4.79 -4.99 -18.56
C GLU A 2 -3.55 -5.29 -17.72
N GLU A 3 -2.46 -4.55 -17.94
CA GLU A 3 -1.18 -4.76 -17.24
C GLU A 3 -1.13 -4.03 -15.90
N SER A 4 -2.10 -3.16 -15.66
CA SER A 4 -2.19 -2.29 -14.49
C SER A 4 -3.64 -1.95 -14.13
N ILE A 5 -3.85 -1.46 -12.91
CA ILE A 5 -5.14 -0.98 -12.41
C ILE A 5 -5.00 0.39 -11.77
N SER A 6 -6.03 1.23 -11.82
CA SER A 6 -5.94 2.55 -11.21
C SER A 6 -5.81 2.46 -9.68
N ILE A 7 -5.08 3.40 -9.08
CA ILE A 7 -4.99 3.50 -7.62
C ILE A 7 -6.36 3.65 -6.95
N LEU A 8 -7.34 4.23 -7.65
CA LEU A 8 -8.71 4.37 -7.15
C LEU A 8 -9.45 3.02 -7.14
N LYS A 9 -9.28 2.17 -8.18
CA LYS A 9 -9.84 0.81 -8.22
C LYS A 9 -9.23 -0.05 -7.11
N TRP A 10 -7.91 0.02 -6.96
CA TRP A 10 -7.21 -0.66 -5.86
C TRP A 10 -7.67 -0.17 -4.49
N LYS A 11 -7.78 1.14 -4.30
CA LYS A 11 -8.31 1.73 -3.06
C LYS A 11 -9.71 1.20 -2.74
N ALA A 12 -10.62 1.17 -3.71
CA ALA A 12 -11.96 0.63 -3.50
C ALA A 12 -11.93 -0.84 -3.08
N PHE A 13 -11.06 -1.66 -3.70
CA PHE A 13 -10.84 -3.03 -3.30
C PHE A 13 -10.37 -3.15 -1.83
N VAL A 14 -9.34 -2.40 -1.44
CA VAL A 14 -8.82 -2.43 -0.06
C VAL A 14 -9.86 -1.92 0.94
N GLU A 15 -10.61 -0.86 0.62
CA GLU A 15 -11.72 -0.37 1.45
C GLU A 15 -12.79 -1.45 1.66
N ASN A 16 -13.15 -2.20 0.62
CA ASN A 16 -14.19 -3.23 0.67
C ASN A 16 -13.77 -4.43 1.52
N LYS A 17 -12.49 -4.82 1.51
CA LYS A 17 -11.97 -5.95 2.30
C LYS A 17 -12.18 -5.77 3.80
N GLN A 18 -12.12 -4.54 4.31
CA GLN A 18 -12.26 -4.23 5.74
C GLN A 18 -13.42 -3.27 6.07
N ARG A 19 -14.23 -2.89 5.08
CA ARG A 19 -15.34 -1.93 5.19
C ARG A 19 -14.94 -0.61 5.86
N LYS A 20 -13.73 -0.11 5.57
CA LYS A 20 -13.17 1.12 6.14
C LYS A 20 -12.80 2.09 5.03
N LYS A 21 -13.06 3.39 5.23
CA LYS A 21 -12.60 4.43 4.31
C LYS A 21 -11.12 4.71 4.51
N LEU A 22 -10.42 4.90 3.40
CA LEU A 22 -8.98 5.12 3.37
C LEU A 22 -8.66 6.44 2.66
N LEU A 23 -7.55 7.04 3.05
CA LEU A 23 -6.93 8.18 2.39
C LEU A 23 -5.72 7.70 1.61
N VAL A 24 -5.44 8.39 0.51
CA VAL A 24 -4.16 8.27 -0.19
C VAL A 24 -3.18 9.23 0.48
N LYS A 25 -2.09 8.72 1.03
CA LYS A 25 -1.00 9.52 1.59
C LYS A 25 0.28 9.22 0.84
N VAL A 26 0.95 10.26 0.36
CA VAL A 26 2.29 10.14 -0.22
C VAL A 26 3.29 10.56 0.84
N ILE A 27 4.32 9.74 1.06
CA ILE A 27 5.48 10.05 1.91
C ILE A 27 6.75 9.63 1.18
N TRP A 28 7.86 10.29 1.46
CA TRP A 28 9.16 9.95 0.88
C TRP A 28 10.27 10.21 1.88
N ASN A 29 11.39 9.54 1.67
CA ASN A 29 12.66 9.81 2.31
C ASN A 29 13.75 9.82 1.22
N ASP A 30 15.02 9.73 1.61
CA ASP A 30 16.12 9.75 0.65
C ASP A 30 16.24 8.47 -0.20
N THR A 31 15.52 7.40 0.16
CA THR A 31 15.64 6.08 -0.50
C THR A 31 14.45 5.71 -1.36
N ASP A 32 13.24 6.15 -1.02
CA ASP A 32 12.02 5.81 -1.78
C ASP A 32 10.91 6.85 -1.58
N LYS A 33 9.91 6.77 -2.46
CA LYS A 33 8.62 7.45 -2.34
C LYS A 33 7.54 6.39 -2.25
N LEU A 34 6.80 6.39 -1.14
CA LEU A 34 5.69 5.48 -0.91
C LEU A 34 4.35 6.20 -1.11
N THR A 35 3.44 5.52 -1.77
CA THR A 35 2.01 5.85 -1.70
C THR A 35 1.34 4.86 -0.76
N LEU A 36 0.67 5.35 0.27
CA LEU A 36 0.01 4.55 1.29
C LEU A 36 -1.50 4.72 1.18
N LEU A 37 -2.23 3.63 1.42
CA LEU A 37 -3.64 3.70 1.77
C LEU A 37 -3.77 3.55 3.27
N ILE A 38 -4.23 4.60 3.95
CA ILE A 38 -4.29 4.65 5.42
C ILE A 38 -5.65 5.12 5.93
N PRO A 39 -6.10 4.69 7.12
CA PRO A 39 -7.27 5.27 7.75
C PRO A 39 -7.02 6.75 8.12
N PRO A 40 -8.05 7.61 8.17
CA PRO A 40 -7.87 9.04 8.47
C PRO A 40 -7.19 9.36 9.81
N ASN A 41 -7.36 8.47 10.79
CA ASN A 41 -6.80 8.60 12.14
C ASN A 41 -5.37 8.04 12.26
N MET A 42 -4.84 7.35 11.24
CA MET A 42 -3.47 6.85 11.27
C MET A 42 -2.49 7.96 10.86
N LYS A 43 -1.52 8.26 11.73
CA LYS A 43 -0.56 9.35 11.56
C LYS A 43 0.83 8.81 11.25
N VAL A 44 1.03 8.36 10.01
CA VAL A 44 2.37 7.99 9.51
C VAL A 44 3.16 9.26 9.22
N ASN A 45 4.34 9.42 9.80
CA ASN A 45 5.21 10.58 9.56
C ASN A 45 6.50 10.20 8.84
N ALA A 46 7.10 9.08 9.22
CA ALA A 46 8.34 8.58 8.63
C ALA A 46 8.25 7.08 8.36
N PHE A 47 9.15 6.59 7.52
CA PHE A 47 9.34 5.17 7.28
C PHE A 47 10.82 4.84 7.06
N ILE A 48 11.17 3.60 7.37
CA ILE A 48 12.44 2.98 6.98
C ILE A 48 12.16 1.65 6.30
N LYS A 49 13.09 1.20 5.46
CA LYS A 49 13.05 -0.13 4.85
C LYS A 49 14.10 -0.98 5.53
N ASP A 50 13.66 -1.89 6.38
CA ASP A 50 14.50 -2.91 7.01
C ASP A 50 14.59 -4.15 6.10
N GLU A 51 15.75 -4.78 6.06
CA GLU A 51 15.99 -5.95 5.19
C GLU A 51 15.23 -7.20 5.65
N LYS A 52 14.94 -7.32 6.94
CA LYS A 52 14.27 -8.49 7.54
C LYS A 52 12.78 -8.24 7.72
N GLU A 53 12.42 -7.07 8.22
CA GLU A 53 11.05 -6.73 8.62
C GLU A 53 10.27 -5.98 7.53
N GLY A 54 10.96 -5.52 6.47
CA GLY A 54 10.34 -4.74 5.40
C GLY A 54 10.12 -3.28 5.82
N PHE A 55 8.99 -2.70 5.44
CA PHE A 55 8.71 -1.30 5.77
C PHE A 55 8.24 -1.13 7.21
N LEU A 56 8.99 -0.36 7.98
CA LEU A 56 8.64 0.07 9.33
C LEU A 56 8.20 1.54 9.30
N PHE A 57 7.15 1.87 10.05
CA PHE A 57 6.51 3.19 10.01
C PHE A 57 6.50 3.82 11.39
N TYR A 58 6.69 5.14 11.44
CA TYR A 58 6.78 5.90 12.69
C TYR A 58 5.85 7.11 12.66
N ASP A 59 5.33 7.47 13.83
CA ASP A 59 4.60 8.71 14.04
C ASP A 59 5.54 9.91 14.20
N ILE A 60 4.97 11.08 14.51
CA ILE A 60 5.72 12.33 14.68
C ILE A 60 6.61 12.34 15.93
N GLU A 61 6.31 11.50 16.93
CA GLU A 61 7.11 11.35 18.15
C GLU A 61 8.23 10.30 17.96
N GLY A 62 8.32 9.67 16.79
CA GLY A 62 9.26 8.60 16.50
C GLY A 62 8.83 7.25 17.06
N LYS A 63 7.57 7.07 17.45
CA LYS A 63 7.06 5.77 17.92
C LYS A 63 6.66 4.90 16.73
N SER A 64 7.01 3.61 16.81
CA SER A 64 6.64 2.63 15.79
C SER A 64 5.12 2.43 15.73
N ILE A 65 4.57 2.39 14.52
CA ILE A 65 3.17 2.10 14.27
C ILE A 65 3.01 0.58 14.19
N SER A 66 2.37 0.01 15.21
CA SER A 66 2.24 -1.45 15.39
C SER A 66 1.13 -2.11 14.54
N GLY A 67 0.22 -1.32 13.97
CA GLY A 67 -0.84 -1.82 13.09
C GLY A 67 -0.39 -1.92 11.63
N PRO A 68 -0.90 -2.90 10.86
CA PRO A 68 -0.54 -3.00 9.45
C PRO A 68 -1.03 -1.76 8.69
N ILE A 69 -0.16 -1.21 7.84
CA ILE A 69 -0.60 -0.24 6.85
C ILE A 69 -1.54 -0.97 5.87
N PRO A 70 -2.78 -0.49 5.66
CA PRO A 70 -3.75 -1.17 4.81
C PRO A 70 -3.27 -1.43 3.38
N SER A 71 -2.44 -0.55 2.82
CA SER A 71 -1.70 -0.87 1.61
C SER A 71 -0.48 0.02 1.47
N ILE A 72 0.63 -0.60 1.08
CA ILE A 72 1.90 0.07 0.79
C ILE A 72 2.17 -0.10 -0.70
N LEU A 73 2.35 1.01 -1.40
CA LEU A 73 2.69 1.04 -2.82
C LEU A 73 4.03 1.73 -3.00
N PRO A 74 5.12 0.96 -3.17
CA PRO A 74 6.43 1.51 -3.54
C PRO A 74 6.38 2.24 -4.88
N SER A 75 7.29 3.18 -5.08
CA SER A 75 7.39 3.92 -6.35
C SER A 75 7.53 3.01 -7.57
N SER A 76 8.25 1.88 -7.44
CA SER A 76 8.41 0.88 -8.49
C SER A 76 7.14 0.12 -8.89
N ALA A 77 6.09 0.20 -8.07
CA ALA A 77 4.81 -0.44 -8.35
C ALA A 77 3.78 0.50 -8.99
N LEU A 78 4.10 1.79 -9.13
CA LEU A 78 3.17 2.83 -9.57
C LEU A 78 3.71 3.60 -10.78
N GLU A 79 2.93 3.67 -11.84
CA GLU A 79 3.24 4.41 -13.07
C GLU A 79 1.99 5.21 -13.48
N ASP A 80 2.11 6.55 -13.54
CA ASP A 80 1.02 7.46 -13.92
C ASP A 80 -0.34 7.21 -13.20
N GLY A 81 -0.28 6.91 -11.91
CA GLY A 81 -1.46 6.64 -11.07
C GLY A 81 -2.08 5.26 -11.28
N GLN A 82 -1.44 4.42 -12.08
CA GLN A 82 -1.74 3.00 -12.26
C GLN A 82 -0.79 2.14 -11.43
N ILE A 83 -1.28 1.01 -10.97
CA ILE A 83 -0.54 0.02 -10.20
C ILE A 83 -0.33 -1.18 -11.10
N LEU A 84 0.93 -1.59 -11.27
CA LEU A 84 1.26 -2.76 -12.08
C LEU A 84 0.64 -4.02 -11.45
N LEU A 85 -0.13 -4.80 -12.20
CA LEU A 85 -0.73 -6.04 -11.69
C LEU A 85 0.34 -7.04 -11.23
N LYS A 86 1.51 -7.03 -11.88
CA LYS A 86 2.67 -7.82 -11.48
C LYS A 86 3.14 -7.48 -10.07
N ALA A 87 3.17 -6.19 -9.69
CA ALA A 87 3.57 -5.78 -8.34
C ALA A 87 2.59 -6.30 -7.28
N ILE A 88 1.31 -6.40 -7.62
CA ILE A 88 0.28 -6.99 -6.75
C ILE A 88 0.45 -8.52 -6.69
N SER A 89 0.64 -9.18 -7.83
CA SER A 89 0.82 -10.63 -7.91
C SER A 89 2.10 -11.12 -7.26
N ASP A 90 3.14 -10.29 -7.18
CA ASP A 90 4.42 -10.63 -6.56
C ASP A 90 4.41 -10.33 -5.05
N GLY A 91 3.41 -9.59 -4.57
CA GLY A 91 3.26 -9.21 -3.15
C GLY A 91 4.02 -7.93 -2.76
N THR A 92 4.54 -7.18 -3.75
CA THR A 92 5.12 -5.85 -3.53
C THR A 92 4.04 -4.85 -3.11
N VAL A 93 2.84 -5.00 -3.65
CA VAL A 93 1.63 -4.27 -3.21
C VAL A 93 0.75 -5.24 -2.44
N THR A 94 0.45 -4.88 -1.19
CA THR A 94 -0.34 -5.73 -0.27
C THR A 94 -1.64 -5.05 0.14
N ALA A 95 -2.60 -5.86 0.58
CA ALA A 95 -3.81 -5.40 1.24
C ALA A 95 -3.80 -5.91 2.69
N TYR A 96 -3.70 -5.00 3.65
CA TYR A 96 -3.60 -5.25 5.09
C TYR A 96 -2.42 -6.17 5.48
N GLY A 97 -1.27 -5.95 4.85
CA GLY A 97 -0.07 -6.77 5.07
C GLY A 97 -0.10 -8.13 4.37
N GLU A 98 -1.19 -8.45 3.66
CA GLU A 98 -1.35 -9.73 2.98
C GLU A 98 -1.20 -9.58 1.47
N LYS A 99 -0.55 -10.59 0.87
CA LYS A 99 -0.63 -10.83 -0.56
C LYS A 99 -2.04 -11.29 -0.92
N ILE A 100 -2.62 -10.73 -1.98
CA ILE A 100 -3.96 -11.13 -2.41
C ILE A 100 -3.92 -12.43 -3.23
N ASN A 101 -4.98 -13.22 -3.10
CA ASN A 101 -5.07 -14.53 -3.74
C ASN A 101 -5.55 -14.42 -5.21
N LYS A 102 -5.50 -15.54 -5.95
CA LYS A 102 -5.89 -15.57 -7.37
C LYS A 102 -7.35 -15.15 -7.62
N ASN A 103 -8.27 -15.48 -6.71
CA ASN A 103 -9.68 -15.11 -6.86
C ASN A 103 -9.89 -13.61 -6.66
N GLU A 104 -9.20 -13.03 -5.66
CA GLU A 104 -9.17 -11.58 -5.45
C GLU A 104 -8.54 -10.85 -6.65
N MET A 105 -7.45 -11.39 -7.21
CA MET A 105 -6.84 -10.84 -8.44
C MET A 105 -7.81 -10.85 -9.63
N ASN A 106 -8.55 -11.94 -9.82
CA ASN A 106 -9.54 -12.02 -10.90
C ASN A 106 -10.69 -11.02 -10.73
N ALA A 107 -11.05 -10.67 -9.50
CA ALA A 107 -12.07 -9.66 -9.21
C ALA A 107 -11.60 -8.21 -9.46
N LEU A 108 -10.31 -8.00 -9.75
CA LEU A 108 -9.74 -6.70 -10.13
C LEU A 108 -9.79 -6.45 -11.63
N HIS A 109 -10.23 -7.42 -12.44
CA HIS A 109 -10.55 -7.24 -13.87
C HIS A 109 -12.01 -6.81 -13.99
#